data_AF-A0AAW7BU13-F1
#
_entry.id   AF-A0AAW7BU13-F1
#
_cell.length_a   1.000
_cell.length_b   1.000
_cell.length_c   1.000
_cell.angle_alpha   90.00
_cell.angle_beta   90.00
_cell.angle_gamma   90.00
#
_symmetry.space_group_name_H-M   'P 1'
#
loop_
_entity.id
_entity.type
_entity.pdbx_description
1 polymer ?
#
loop_
_entity_poly.entity_id
_entity_poly.type
_entity_poly.pdbx_seq_one_letter_code
_entity_poly.pdbx_strand_id
1 'polypeptide(L)'
;MHYEVIQRHRSEYPAPITFAKGAPLFVGERYEGAEGWEDWYFCSTPGQREGWVPAQVFNMTAPGAGVAMEDYTARELDVEVGERLEGGRELGGWLWCVRSGGEAGWVPLDCLQEVSA
;
A
#
# COMPACT_ATOMS: atom_id res chain seq x y z
N MET A 1 -6.01 6.43 -14.80
CA MET A 1 -4.93 6.82 -15.74
C MET A 1 -4.17 5.55 -16.11
N HIS A 2 -3.40 5.53 -17.20
CA HIS A 2 -2.61 4.35 -17.58
C HIS A 2 -1.14 4.57 -17.22
N TYR A 3 -0.49 3.50 -16.77
CA TYR A 3 0.91 3.50 -16.39
C TYR A 3 1.64 2.36 -17.08
N GLU A 4 2.89 2.63 -17.45
CA GLU A 4 3.84 1.60 -17.89
C GLU A 4 4.86 1.36 -16.79
N VAL A 5 5.15 0.08 -16.52
CA VAL A 5 6.15 -0.32 -15.54
C VAL A 5 7.54 -0.11 -16.13
N ILE A 6 8.33 0.77 -15.52
CA ILE A 6 9.69 1.11 -15.96
C ILE A 6 10.77 0.40 -15.14
N GLN A 7 10.41 -0.14 -13.97
CA GLN A 7 11.28 -0.94 -13.12
C GLN A 7 10.50 -2.10 -12.51
N ARG A 8 11.13 -3.28 -12.42
CA ARG A 8 10.50 -4.45 -11.79
C ARG A 8 10.27 -4.22 -10.29
N HIS A 9 9.16 -4.75 -9.78
CA HIS A 9 8.84 -4.80 -8.35
C HIS A 9 8.41 -6.22 -7.98
N ARG A 10 8.87 -6.72 -6.83
CA ARG A 10 8.51 -8.04 -6.30
C ARG A 10 8.19 -7.89 -4.83
N SER A 11 6.99 -8.29 -4.43
CA SER A 11 6.54 -8.17 -3.05
C SER A 11 7.33 -9.12 -2.16
N GLU A 12 7.82 -8.59 -1.05
CA GLU A 12 8.41 -9.38 0.04
C GLU A 12 7.34 -9.83 1.07
N TYR A 13 6.08 -9.44 0.86
CA TYR A 13 4.97 -9.60 1.80
C TYR A 13 3.86 -10.51 1.23
N PRO A 14 4.04 -11.85 1.22
CA PRO A 14 3.08 -12.78 0.62
C PRO A 14 1.75 -12.89 1.39
N ALA A 15 1.69 -12.36 2.61
CA ALA A 15 0.50 -12.33 3.45
C ALA A 15 0.32 -10.90 3.98
N PRO A 16 -0.19 -9.99 3.12
CA PRO A 16 -0.30 -8.58 3.46
C PRO A 16 -1.34 -8.36 4.56
N ILE A 17 -1.08 -7.40 5.45
CA ILE A 17 -2.08 -6.95 6.41
C ILE A 17 -3.33 -6.47 5.66
N THR A 18 -4.50 -6.96 6.05
CA THR A 18 -5.79 -6.60 5.45
C THR A 18 -6.85 -6.44 6.52
N PHE A 19 -7.60 -5.35 6.49
CA PHE A 19 -8.66 -5.08 7.46
C PHE A 19 -9.78 -4.24 6.88
N ALA A 20 -10.94 -4.32 7.55
CA ALA A 20 -12.10 -3.51 7.24
C ALA A 20 -12.11 -2.21 8.04
N LYS A 21 -12.86 -1.22 7.55
CA LYS A 21 -13.18 0.00 8.28
C LYS A 21 -13.69 -0.31 9.69
N GLY A 22 -13.20 0.45 10.66
CA GLY A 22 -13.54 0.29 12.08
C GLY A 22 -12.75 -0.80 12.81
N ALA A 23 -11.90 -1.56 12.11
CA ALA A 23 -11.01 -2.52 12.76
C ALA A 23 -10.04 -1.81 13.73
N PRO A 24 -9.78 -2.41 14.91
CA PRO A 24 -8.76 -1.92 15.80
C PRO A 24 -7.37 -2.25 15.26
N LEU A 25 -6.45 -1.30 15.38
CA LEU A 25 -5.05 -1.43 14.99
C LEU A 25 -4.15 -1.20 16.21
N PHE A 26 -3.15 -2.06 16.38
CA PHE A 26 -1.98 -1.75 17.18
C PHE A 26 -0.99 -1.03 16.26
N VAL A 27 -0.62 0.19 16.63
CA VAL A 27 0.20 1.08 15.81
C VAL A 27 1.61 1.07 16.38
N GLY A 28 2.56 0.51 15.66
CA GLY A 28 3.95 0.38 16.06
C GLY A 28 4.81 1.55 15.62
N GLU A 29 6.01 1.23 15.16
CA GLU A 29 7.00 2.22 14.72
C GLU A 29 6.55 2.94 13.44
N ARG A 30 6.91 4.22 13.36
CA ARG A 30 6.77 5.02 12.15
C ARG A 30 7.97 4.75 11.26
N TYR A 31 7.76 4.67 9.95
CA TYR A 31 8.84 4.56 8.98
C TYR A 31 9.75 5.80 9.03
N GLU A 32 11.07 5.59 9.07
CA GLU A 32 12.09 6.65 9.13
C GLU A 32 13.12 6.56 7.99
N GLY A 33 12.74 5.99 6.85
CA GLY A 33 13.61 5.90 5.68
C GLY A 33 13.60 7.14 4.78
N ALA A 34 14.55 7.18 3.85
CA ALA A 34 14.75 8.29 2.92
C ALA A 34 13.87 8.22 1.67
N GLU A 35 13.13 7.13 1.49
CA GLU A 35 12.30 6.82 0.31
C GLU A 35 11.01 7.67 0.21
N GLY A 36 10.82 8.67 1.08
CA GLY A 36 9.67 9.56 1.03
C GLY A 36 8.34 8.90 1.42
N TRP A 37 8.38 7.74 2.06
CA TRP A 37 7.21 7.08 2.67
C TRP A 37 6.85 7.75 3.99
N GLU A 38 6.57 9.04 3.91
CA GLU A 38 6.14 9.82 5.06
C GLU A 38 4.82 9.25 5.61
N ASP A 39 4.74 9.16 6.93
CA ASP A 39 3.56 8.71 7.66
C ASP A 39 3.12 7.25 7.47
N TRP A 40 4.02 6.34 7.10
CA TRP A 40 3.77 4.90 7.23
C TRP A 40 4.07 4.39 8.64
N TYR A 41 3.24 3.48 9.13
CA TYR A 41 3.37 2.86 10.46
C TYR A 41 3.32 1.34 10.33
N PHE A 42 4.16 0.64 11.10
CA PHE A 42 4.11 -0.82 11.17
C PHE A 42 3.01 -1.24 12.13
N CYS A 43 1.92 -1.78 11.59
CA CYS A 43 0.71 -2.05 12.34
C CYS A 43 0.39 -3.55 12.41
N SER A 44 -0.30 -3.96 13.47
CA SER A 44 -1.02 -5.25 13.54
C SER A 44 -2.51 -5.06 13.76
N THR A 45 -3.28 -6.08 13.37
CA THR A 45 -4.69 -6.22 13.69
C THR A 45 -5.00 -7.70 14.00
N PRO A 46 -5.99 -8.03 14.84
CA PRO A 46 -6.25 -9.41 15.24
C PRO A 46 -6.43 -10.37 14.05
N GLY A 47 -5.67 -11.48 14.05
CA GLY A 47 -5.79 -12.53 13.03
C GLY A 47 -5.11 -12.22 11.69
N GLN A 48 -4.31 -11.15 11.60
CA GLN A 48 -3.50 -10.83 10.42
C GLN A 48 -2.01 -10.79 10.78
N ARG A 49 -1.15 -10.93 9.77
CA ARG A 49 0.25 -10.57 9.93
C ARG A 49 0.39 -9.06 10.00
N GLU A 50 1.45 -8.61 10.67
CA GLU A 50 1.83 -7.21 10.70
C GLU A 50 2.23 -6.72 9.32
N GLY A 51 2.06 -5.42 9.09
CA GLY A 51 2.46 -4.79 7.84
C GLY A 51 2.42 -3.27 7.92
N TRP A 52 2.99 -2.65 6.91
CA TRP A 52 3.02 -1.21 6.77
C TRP A 52 1.65 -0.67 6.40
N VAL A 53 1.21 0.36 7.12
CA VAL A 53 -0.09 1.00 6.96
C VAL A 53 0.12 2.53 6.93
N PRO A 54 -0.37 3.23 5.90
CA PRO A 54 -0.23 4.68 5.81
C PRO A 54 -1.17 5.39 6.81
N ALA A 55 -0.74 6.47 7.44
CA ALA A 55 -1.52 7.19 8.46
C ALA A 55 -2.86 7.69 7.93
N GLN A 56 -2.99 7.90 6.62
CA GLN A 56 -4.24 8.33 5.99
C GLN A 56 -5.37 7.30 6.13
N VAL A 57 -5.08 6.02 6.42
CA VAL A 57 -6.12 4.96 6.47
C VAL A 57 -6.63 4.66 7.88
N PHE A 58 -6.07 5.29 8.93
CA PHE A 58 -6.51 5.10 10.31
C PHE A 58 -6.45 6.38 11.14
N ASN A 59 -7.23 6.42 12.23
CA ASN A 59 -7.14 7.48 13.22
C ASN A 59 -6.41 6.97 14.45
N MET A 60 -5.39 7.68 14.91
CA MET A 60 -4.69 7.38 16.17
C MET A 60 -5.59 7.77 17.34
N THR A 61 -5.98 6.79 18.17
CA THR A 61 -6.88 7.02 19.31
C THR A 61 -6.15 7.16 20.63
N ALA A 62 -4.95 6.57 20.73
CA ALA A 62 -4.05 6.66 21.87
C ALA A 62 -2.62 6.30 21.42
N PRO A 63 -1.57 6.56 22.21
CA PRO A 63 -0.23 6.06 21.90
C PRO A 63 -0.25 4.54 21.67
N GLY A 64 0.19 4.11 20.49
CA GLY A 64 0.23 2.69 20.12
C GLY A 64 -1.09 2.08 19.65
N ALA A 65 -2.16 2.87 19.51
CA ALA A 65 -3.49 2.36 19.16
C ALA A 65 -4.23 3.26 18.17
N GLY A 66 -4.91 2.64 17.20
CA GLY A 66 -5.72 3.33 16.22
C GLY A 66 -6.94 2.53 15.78
N VAL A 67 -7.79 3.19 14.99
CA VAL A 67 -8.99 2.59 14.39
C VAL A 67 -8.98 2.88 12.89
N ALA A 68 -9.16 1.84 12.08
CA ALA A 68 -9.23 1.97 10.63
C ALA A 68 -10.38 2.88 10.19
N MET A 69 -10.10 3.85 9.32
CA MET A 69 -11.08 4.79 8.79
C MET A 69 -11.77 4.28 7.51
N GLU A 70 -11.18 3.26 6.89
CA GLU A 70 -11.61 2.63 5.65
C GLU A 70 -11.09 1.18 5.57
N ASP A 71 -11.56 0.44 4.57
CA ASP A 71 -11.00 -0.86 4.22
C ASP A 71 -9.61 -0.67 3.61
N TYR A 72 -8.65 -1.50 3.99
CA TYR A 72 -7.28 -1.39 3.50
C TYR A 72 -6.60 -2.76 3.41
N THR A 73 -5.70 -2.88 2.44
CA THR A 73 -4.74 -3.98 2.33
C THR A 73 -3.38 -3.43 1.93
N ALA A 74 -2.32 -3.96 2.52
CA ALA A 74 -0.94 -3.71 2.11
C ALA A 74 -0.52 -4.62 0.94
N ARG A 75 -1.48 -5.20 0.20
CA ARG A 75 -1.18 -6.07 -0.94
C ARG A 75 -0.42 -5.29 -2.00
N GLU A 76 0.74 -5.79 -2.38
CA GLU A 76 1.53 -5.27 -3.49
C GLU A 76 1.34 -6.16 -4.74
N LEU A 77 1.56 -5.58 -5.93
CA LEU A 77 1.65 -6.34 -7.17
C LEU A 77 3.10 -6.59 -7.53
N ASP A 78 3.43 -7.85 -7.76
CA ASP A 78 4.61 -8.22 -8.53
C ASP A 78 4.46 -7.72 -9.96
N VAL A 79 5.39 -6.92 -10.47
CA VAL A 79 5.34 -6.37 -11.84
C VAL A 79 6.68 -6.45 -12.56
N GLU A 80 6.60 -6.60 -13.88
CA GLU A 80 7.71 -6.64 -14.83
C GLU A 80 7.73 -5.41 -15.74
N VAL A 81 8.92 -5.03 -16.20
CA VAL A 81 9.11 -3.87 -17.09
C VAL A 81 8.32 -4.06 -18.39
N GLY A 82 7.63 -3.00 -18.81
CA GLY A 82 6.77 -2.96 -19.99
C GLY A 82 5.33 -3.41 -19.75
N GLU A 83 4.99 -3.88 -18.54
CA GLU A 83 3.59 -4.12 -18.18
C GLU A 83 2.78 -2.82 -18.17
N ARG A 84 1.52 -2.91 -18.59
CA ARG A 84 0.57 -1.80 -18.56
C ARG A 84 -0.47 -2.00 -17.47
N LEU A 85 -0.67 -0.96 -16.67
CA LEU A 85 -1.55 -0.98 -15.50
C LEU A 85 -2.52 0.20 -15.56
N GLU A 86 -3.72 -0.02 -15.02
CA GLU A 86 -4.63 1.06 -14.70
C GLU A 86 -4.34 1.56 -13.28
N GLY A 87 -3.93 2.82 -13.16
CA GLY A 87 -3.66 3.45 -11.88
C GLY A 87 -4.89 4.14 -11.30
N GLY A 88 -5.07 3.99 -9.98
CA GLY A 88 -6.16 4.54 -9.19
C GLY A 88 -5.66 5.47 -8.09
N ARG A 89 -5.77 5.03 -6.84
CA ARG A 89 -5.44 5.81 -5.65
C ARG A 89 -3.93 5.83 -5.39
N GLU A 90 -3.39 6.99 -5.04
CA GLU A 90 -2.02 7.14 -4.56
C GLU A 90 -1.99 7.27 -3.03
N LEU A 91 -1.01 6.62 -2.37
CA LEU A 91 -0.73 6.76 -0.94
C LEU A 91 0.79 6.70 -0.69
N GLY A 92 1.37 7.79 -0.20
CA GLY A 92 2.72 7.83 0.35
C GLY A 92 3.80 7.21 -0.54
N GLY A 93 3.81 7.55 -1.84
CA GLY A 93 4.78 7.02 -2.81
C GLY A 93 4.36 5.73 -3.51
N TRP A 94 3.14 5.23 -3.26
CA TRP A 94 2.61 4.01 -3.88
C TRP A 94 1.32 4.28 -4.65
N LEU A 95 1.12 3.57 -5.75
CA LEU A 95 -0.08 3.64 -6.57
C LEU A 95 -0.83 2.32 -6.56
N TRP A 96 -2.12 2.36 -6.23
CA TRP A 96 -3.01 1.23 -6.39
C TRP A 96 -3.25 0.98 -7.88
N CYS A 97 -2.75 -0.15 -8.37
CA CYS A 97 -2.79 -0.52 -9.76
C CYS A 97 -3.72 -1.72 -9.98
N VAL A 98 -4.35 -1.78 -11.15
CA VAL A 98 -5.18 -2.90 -11.61
C VAL A 98 -4.67 -3.40 -12.95
N ARG A 99 -4.44 -4.71 -13.07
CA ARG A 99 -4.14 -5.40 -14.34
C ARG A 99 -5.41 -5.66 -15.14
N SER A 100 -5.28 -5.92 -16.44
CA SER A 100 -6.38 -6.30 -17.34
C SER A 100 -7.13 -7.59 -16.96
N GLY A 101 -6.62 -8.38 -16.00
CA GLY A 101 -7.30 -9.54 -15.42
C GLY A 101 -8.02 -9.28 -14.09
N GLY A 102 -8.04 -8.03 -13.60
CA GLY A 102 -8.67 -7.64 -12.33
C GLY A 102 -7.80 -7.88 -11.09
N GLU A 103 -6.57 -8.37 -11.26
CA GLU A 103 -5.59 -8.40 -10.18
C GLU A 103 -5.19 -6.98 -9.79
N ALA A 104 -5.22 -6.65 -8.50
CA ALA A 104 -4.94 -5.31 -8.00
C ALA A 104 -4.05 -5.34 -6.75
N GLY A 105 -3.26 -4.28 -6.60
CA GLY A 105 -2.31 -4.10 -5.50
C GLY A 105 -1.47 -2.84 -5.67
N TRP A 106 -0.72 -2.48 -4.64
CA TRP A 106 0.19 -1.34 -4.63
C TRP A 106 1.45 -1.62 -5.45
N VAL A 107 1.90 -0.61 -6.20
CA VAL A 107 3.20 -0.59 -6.89
C VAL A 107 3.89 0.72 -6.52
N PRO A 108 5.21 0.74 -6.25
CA PRO A 108 5.92 1.98 -5.98
C PRO A 108 5.82 2.93 -7.19
N LEU A 109 5.58 4.22 -6.94
CA LEU A 109 5.50 5.22 -8.00
C LEU A 109 6.80 5.30 -8.81
N ASP A 110 7.95 5.10 -8.17
CA ASP A 110 9.25 5.08 -8.86
C ASP A 110 9.41 3.91 -9.84
N CYS A 111 8.54 2.89 -9.76
CA CYS A 111 8.49 1.80 -10.74
C CYS A 111 7.59 2.11 -11.95
N LEU A 112 6.90 3.25 -11.96
CA LEU A 112 5.84 3.57 -12.91
C LEU A 112 6.12 4.86 -13.68
N GLN A 113 5.65 4.89 -14.92
CA GLN A 113 5.58 6.10 -15.73
C GLN A 113 4.14 6.28 -16.23
N GLU A 114 3.54 7.45 -15.98
CA GLU A 114 2.24 7.77 -16.56
C GLU A 114 2.36 7.86 -18.08
N VAL A 115 1.48 7.16 -18.78
CA VAL A 115 1.40 7.17 -20.25
C VAL A 115 0.06 7.72 -20.70
N SER A 116 0.10 8.60 -21.69
CA SER A 116 -1.10 9.06 -22.38
C SER A 116 -1.75 7.87 -23.09
N ALA A 117 -3.07 7.75 -22.97
CA ALA A 117 -3.85 6.71 -23.67
C ALA A 117 -3.79 6.87 -25.19
#